data_AF-A0A7Y9UNB3-F1
#
_entry.id   AF-A0A7Y9UNB3-F1
#
_cell.length_a   1.000
_cell.length_b   1.000
_cell.length_c   1.000
_cell.angle_alpha   90.00
_cell.angle_beta   90.00
_cell.angle_gamma   90.00
#
_symmetry.space_group_name_H-M   'P 1'
#
loop_
_entity.id
_entity.type
_entity.pdbx_description
1 polymer ?
#
loop_
_entity_poly.entity_id
_entity_poly.type
_entity_poly.pdbx_seq_one_letter_code
_entity_poly.pdbx_strand_id
1 'polypeptide(L)'
;MTTRRRWALVALVLAVVVGVPTALRAVPPADSDVAAADLLALVRGAEGRAWSGYVETQGTLQLPTSDDFDGVAALFGERTRLRAWWRSDDDWRVDRLLATGESDLRHDDGVTVAWSYERSEAELSRDPAVRLPRTADLVPPVLGARVLRGIGADDVSRVPSRRVAGTAAPGLRVRPPAPQASVDHVDLWADPVTGVPLRVEVHTSPTGPPDFTSAFGDFSREVPPASVTDFSPTATTDVEVEQVLDIADAANQYAPFRPPGVVGGLPRSSASAGAVGVYGTGLTQLVAIPLRPQEAEPLRAQLRTAVGAADVPGLPAVRLAVGPLGVLVTGQDDEGAWLVAGTVDAPTLERAGRDLLTGTRVVGRR
;
A
#
# COMPACT_ATOMS: atom_id res chain seq x y z
N MET A 1 42.68 -13.72 -40.20
CA MET A 1 42.35 -12.66 -39.21
C MET A 1 43.26 -12.81 -38.01
N THR A 2 44.02 -11.78 -37.66
CA THR A 2 44.88 -11.81 -36.45
C THR A 2 44.01 -11.81 -35.20
N THR A 3 44.48 -12.42 -34.11
CA THR A 3 43.79 -12.54 -32.82
C THR A 3 43.26 -11.18 -32.33
N ARG A 4 44.01 -10.10 -32.56
CA ARG A 4 43.61 -8.71 -32.22
C ARG A 4 42.37 -8.23 -32.98
N ARG A 5 42.21 -8.57 -34.27
CA ARG A 5 41.02 -8.18 -35.06
C ARG A 5 39.76 -8.92 -34.62
N ARG A 6 39.90 -10.17 -34.16
CA ARG A 6 38.78 -10.96 -33.60
C ARG A 6 38.31 -10.38 -32.27
N TRP A 7 39.22 -10.06 -31.36
CA TRP A 7 38.88 -9.44 -30.08
C TRP A 7 38.30 -8.03 -30.23
N ALA A 8 38.78 -7.24 -31.20
CA ALA A 8 38.17 -5.94 -31.52
C ALA A 8 36.73 -6.08 -32.02
N LEU A 9 36.43 -7.09 -32.86
CA LEU A 9 35.08 -7.36 -33.32
C LEU A 9 34.17 -7.84 -32.18
N VAL A 10 34.66 -8.69 -31.29
CA VAL A 10 33.93 -9.13 -30.08
C VAL A 10 33.63 -7.93 -29.18
N ALA A 11 34.60 -7.05 -28.92
CA ALA A 11 34.41 -5.85 -28.12
C ALA A 11 33.40 -4.88 -28.76
N LEU A 12 33.44 -4.70 -30.09
CA LEU A 12 32.48 -3.88 -30.83
C LEU A 12 31.06 -4.47 -30.75
N VAL A 13 30.91 -5.78 -30.97
CA VAL A 13 29.61 -6.46 -30.86
C VAL A 13 29.07 -6.34 -29.44
N LEU A 14 29.90 -6.57 -28.42
CA LEU A 14 29.52 -6.39 -27.02
C LEU A 14 29.09 -4.94 -26.73
N ALA A 15 29.86 -3.96 -27.21
CA ALA A 15 29.54 -2.55 -27.05
C ALA A 15 28.23 -2.16 -27.74
N VAL A 16 27.92 -2.74 -28.90
CA VAL A 16 26.64 -2.52 -29.59
C VAL A 16 25.49 -3.21 -28.85
N VAL A 17 25.65 -4.48 -28.48
CA VAL A 17 24.62 -5.28 -27.79
C VAL A 17 24.26 -4.70 -26.43
N VAL A 18 25.22 -4.15 -25.69
CA VAL A 18 24.98 -3.50 -24.39
C VAL A 18 24.64 -2.02 -24.55
N GLY A 19 25.36 -1.31 -25.43
CA GLY A 19 25.28 0.14 -25.57
C GLY A 19 23.99 0.61 -26.22
N VAL A 20 23.49 -0.09 -27.25
CA VAL A 20 22.28 0.34 -27.95
C VAL A 20 21.03 0.24 -27.05
N PRO A 21 20.73 -0.88 -26.37
CA PRO A 21 19.59 -0.95 -25.45
C PRO A 21 19.69 0.04 -24.29
N THR A 22 20.90 0.26 -23.77
CA THR A 22 21.13 1.21 -22.67
C THR A 22 20.89 2.65 -23.12
N ALA A 23 21.39 3.03 -24.30
CA ALA A 23 21.16 4.35 -24.87
C ALA A 23 19.67 4.59 -25.15
N LEU A 24 18.96 3.61 -25.71
CA LEU A 24 17.52 3.72 -25.95
C LEU A 24 16.69 3.82 -24.65
N ARG A 25 17.14 3.18 -23.57
CA ARG A 25 16.53 3.30 -22.24
C ARG A 25 16.81 4.66 -21.59
N ALA A 26 17.93 5.31 -21.93
CA ALA A 26 18.31 6.61 -21.38
C ALA A 26 17.61 7.79 -22.06
N VAL A 27 17.11 7.63 -23.29
CA VAL A 27 16.37 8.69 -23.98
C VAL A 27 14.98 8.85 -23.36
N PRO A 28 14.64 10.05 -22.83
CA PRO A 28 13.30 10.32 -22.31
C PRO A 28 12.24 10.08 -23.39
N PRO A 29 11.09 9.50 -23.05
CA PRO A 29 9.98 9.44 -24.00
C PRO A 29 9.50 10.87 -24.32
N ALA A 30 8.93 11.04 -25.51
CA ALA A 30 8.20 12.25 -25.82
C ALA A 30 7.04 12.43 -24.84
N ASP A 31 6.77 13.67 -24.46
CA ASP A 31 5.61 13.98 -23.64
C ASP A 31 4.32 13.73 -24.42
N SER A 32 3.28 13.35 -23.68
CA SER A 32 1.96 13.12 -24.23
C SER A 32 1.09 14.35 -24.01
N ASP A 33 0.43 14.80 -25.07
CA ASP A 33 -0.48 15.94 -25.10
C ASP A 33 -1.84 15.67 -24.42
N VAL A 34 -2.05 14.46 -23.88
CA VAL A 34 -3.27 14.11 -23.13
C VAL A 34 -3.40 15.01 -21.91
N ALA A 35 -4.57 15.62 -21.72
CA ALA A 35 -4.84 16.47 -20.57
C ALA A 35 -4.88 15.67 -19.26
N ALA A 36 -4.60 16.33 -18.12
CA ALA A 36 -4.58 15.66 -16.81
C ALA A 36 -5.92 14.98 -16.47
N ALA A 37 -7.03 15.66 -16.74
CA ALA A 37 -8.38 15.14 -16.50
C ALA A 37 -8.70 13.92 -17.37
N ASP A 38 -8.28 13.92 -18.63
CA ASP A 38 -8.48 12.78 -19.55
C ASP A 38 -7.65 11.58 -19.11
N LEU A 39 -6.40 11.80 -18.68
CA LEU A 39 -5.58 10.73 -18.12
C LEU A 39 -6.17 10.18 -16.81
N LEU A 40 -6.67 11.04 -15.93
CA LEU A 40 -7.36 10.62 -14.71
C LEU A 40 -8.58 9.73 -15.03
N ALA A 41 -9.39 10.13 -16.01
CA ALA A 41 -10.54 9.35 -16.46
C ALA A 41 -10.11 8.01 -17.06
N LEU A 42 -9.05 8.00 -17.88
CA LEU A 42 -8.49 6.79 -18.47
C LEU A 42 -8.00 5.80 -17.41
N VAL A 43 -7.29 6.29 -16.38
CA VAL A 43 -6.79 5.47 -15.27
C VAL A 43 -7.93 4.88 -14.44
N ARG A 44 -8.94 5.68 -14.11
CA ARG A 44 -10.12 5.19 -13.39
C ARG A 44 -10.89 4.14 -14.16
N GLY A 45 -11.04 4.34 -15.47
CA GLY A 45 -11.68 3.35 -16.33
C GLY A 45 -10.89 2.04 -16.48
N ALA A 46 -9.67 1.96 -15.95
CA ALA A 46 -8.82 0.79 -15.98
C ALA A 46 -8.92 -0.11 -14.74
N GLU A 47 -9.68 0.29 -13.72
CA GLU A 47 -9.93 -0.52 -12.53
C GLU A 47 -10.55 -1.87 -12.94
N GLY A 48 -10.07 -2.96 -12.34
CA GLY A 48 -10.47 -4.33 -12.67
C GLY A 48 -10.01 -4.86 -14.04
N ARG A 49 -9.28 -4.09 -14.86
CA ARG A 49 -8.73 -4.62 -16.12
C ARG A 49 -7.72 -5.73 -15.86
N ALA A 50 -7.69 -6.72 -16.75
CA ALA A 50 -6.71 -7.79 -16.68
C ALA A 50 -5.30 -7.32 -17.08
N TRP A 51 -4.29 -7.85 -16.41
CA TRP A 51 -2.89 -7.60 -16.68
C TRP A 51 -2.01 -8.66 -15.99
N SER A 52 -0.74 -8.75 -16.39
CA SER A 52 0.27 -9.46 -15.61
C SER A 52 1.61 -8.76 -15.69
N GLY A 53 2.49 -9.03 -14.73
CA GLY A 53 3.82 -8.45 -14.77
C GLY A 53 4.66 -8.70 -13.53
N TYR A 54 5.90 -8.21 -13.61
CA TYR A 54 6.84 -8.17 -12.51
C TYR A 54 6.87 -6.76 -11.93
N VAL A 55 6.70 -6.64 -10.62
CA VAL A 55 6.64 -5.37 -9.89
C VAL A 55 7.75 -5.34 -8.86
N GLU A 56 8.41 -4.18 -8.75
CA GLU A 56 9.29 -3.88 -7.62
C GLU A 56 8.69 -2.76 -6.81
N THR A 57 8.62 -2.96 -5.50
CA THR A 57 8.35 -1.89 -4.54
C THR A 57 9.62 -1.54 -3.80
N GLN A 58 9.74 -0.28 -3.43
CA GLN A 58 10.81 0.24 -2.61
C GLN A 58 10.19 1.28 -1.71
N GLY A 59 10.18 1.03 -0.41
CA GLY A 59 9.91 2.08 0.56
C GLY A 59 11.13 2.37 1.42
N THR A 60 11.04 3.47 2.16
CA THR A 60 12.01 3.88 3.17
C THR A 60 11.41 3.83 4.58
N LEU A 61 10.29 3.12 4.76
CA LEU A 61 9.52 3.09 6.00
C LEU A 61 10.22 2.23 7.04
N GLN A 62 10.96 2.84 7.95
CA GLN A 62 11.55 2.14 9.10
C GLN A 62 10.50 1.96 10.19
N LEU A 63 9.66 0.93 10.08
CA LEU A 63 8.76 0.53 11.15
C LEU A 63 9.50 -0.37 12.16
N PRO A 64 9.19 -0.29 13.47
CA PRO A 64 9.71 -1.25 14.45
C PRO A 64 9.30 -2.68 14.07
N THR A 65 10.27 -3.58 14.00
CA THR A 65 10.05 -5.02 13.77
C THR A 65 9.64 -5.69 15.07
N SER A 66 8.52 -6.40 15.06
CA SER A 66 8.06 -7.32 16.10
C SER A 66 7.22 -8.40 15.44
N ASP A 67 7.18 -9.59 16.03
CA ASP A 67 6.56 -10.78 15.44
C ASP A 67 5.15 -10.53 14.83
N ASP A 68 4.33 -9.65 15.42
CA ASP A 68 2.97 -9.32 14.94
C ASP A 68 2.90 -8.25 13.81
N PHE A 69 3.94 -7.43 13.61
CA PHE A 69 3.98 -6.33 12.64
C PHE A 69 5.07 -6.48 11.56
N ASP A 70 5.88 -7.54 11.64
CA ASP A 70 6.99 -7.83 10.73
C ASP A 70 6.55 -7.89 9.26
N GLY A 71 5.34 -8.38 8.99
CA GLY A 71 4.78 -8.42 7.64
C GLY A 71 4.60 -7.03 7.03
N VAL A 72 4.03 -6.06 7.76
CA VAL A 72 3.76 -4.71 7.24
C VAL A 72 5.05 -3.88 7.20
N ALA A 73 5.93 -4.03 8.20
CA ALA A 73 7.23 -3.40 8.23
C ALA A 73 8.09 -3.81 7.03
N ALA A 74 8.15 -5.11 6.72
CA ALA A 74 8.88 -5.62 5.56
C ALA A 74 8.34 -5.10 4.22
N LEU A 75 7.02 -4.94 4.10
CA LEU A 75 6.35 -4.49 2.87
C LEU A 75 6.69 -3.05 2.47
N PHE A 76 6.89 -2.17 3.44
CA PHE A 76 7.13 -0.73 3.21
C PHE A 76 8.55 -0.28 3.59
N GLY A 77 9.31 -1.08 4.32
CA GLY A 77 10.67 -0.75 4.74
C GLY A 77 11.77 -1.21 3.78
N GLU A 78 11.46 -2.18 2.93
CA GLU A 78 12.47 -2.82 2.09
C GLU A 78 12.07 -2.87 0.61
N ARG A 79 13.00 -3.40 -0.20
CA ARG A 79 12.72 -3.72 -1.60
C ARG A 79 11.94 -5.03 -1.66
N THR A 80 10.68 -4.98 -2.10
CA THR A 80 9.89 -6.19 -2.34
C THR A 80 9.78 -6.45 -3.84
N ARG A 81 9.97 -7.71 -4.23
CA ARG A 81 9.81 -8.19 -5.60
C ARG A 81 8.53 -9.00 -5.69
N LEU A 82 7.65 -8.60 -6.59
CA LEU A 82 6.33 -9.19 -6.75
C LEU A 82 6.16 -9.68 -8.19
N ARG A 83 5.47 -10.79 -8.37
CA ARG A 83 4.94 -11.20 -9.66
C ARG A 83 3.43 -11.29 -9.54
N ALA A 84 2.70 -10.67 -10.46
CA ALA A 84 1.26 -10.55 -10.35
C ALA A 84 0.57 -10.92 -11.65
N TRP A 85 -0.57 -11.57 -11.51
CA TRP A 85 -1.50 -11.95 -12.57
C TRP A 85 -2.88 -11.55 -12.10
N TRP A 86 -3.48 -10.60 -12.80
CA TRP A 86 -4.79 -10.04 -12.50
C TRP A 86 -5.73 -10.37 -13.64
N ARG A 87 -6.78 -11.14 -13.37
CA ARG A 87 -7.84 -11.42 -14.34
C ARG A 87 -9.06 -10.55 -14.08
N SER A 88 -9.40 -10.38 -12.80
CA SER A 88 -10.42 -9.47 -12.29
C SER A 88 -10.18 -9.18 -10.81
N ASP A 89 -11.02 -8.36 -10.17
CA ASP A 89 -10.91 -8.10 -8.73
C ASP A 89 -11.24 -9.33 -7.86
N ASP A 90 -12.00 -10.28 -8.42
CA ASP A 90 -12.37 -11.55 -7.78
C ASP A 90 -11.50 -12.75 -8.23
N ASP A 91 -10.51 -12.52 -9.12
CA ASP A 91 -9.64 -13.58 -9.68
C ASP A 91 -8.23 -13.02 -9.96
N TRP A 92 -7.31 -13.24 -9.03
CA TRP A 92 -5.93 -12.77 -9.14
C TRP A 92 -4.95 -13.59 -8.30
N ARG A 93 -3.66 -13.45 -8.65
CA ARG A 93 -2.52 -14.01 -7.91
C ARG A 93 -1.40 -12.98 -7.82
N VAL A 94 -0.81 -12.86 -6.64
CA VAL A 94 0.37 -12.03 -6.36
C VAL A 94 1.37 -12.83 -5.54
N ASP A 95 2.52 -13.10 -6.14
CA ASP A 95 3.61 -13.85 -5.51
C ASP A 95 4.67 -12.86 -5.05
N ARG A 96 5.12 -12.99 -3.81
CA ARG A 96 6.30 -12.30 -3.30
C ARG A 96 7.50 -13.21 -3.43
N LEU A 97 8.48 -12.76 -4.21
CA LEU A 97 9.71 -13.50 -4.48
C LEU A 97 10.73 -13.25 -3.36
N LEU A 98 11.15 -14.32 -2.70
CA LEU A 98 12.13 -14.28 -1.62
C LEU A 98 13.52 -14.71 -2.14
N ALA A 99 14.54 -14.59 -1.28
CA ALA A 99 15.88 -15.10 -1.61
C ALA A 99 15.88 -16.62 -1.77
N THR A 100 15.09 -17.30 -0.93
CA THR A 100 14.79 -18.72 -1.00
C THR A 100 13.27 -18.86 -1.00
N GLY A 101 12.70 -19.38 -2.08
CA GLY A 101 11.26 -19.63 -2.21
C GLY A 101 10.41 -18.40 -2.56
N GLU A 102 9.11 -18.55 -2.29
CA GLU A 102 8.08 -17.54 -2.52
C GLU A 102 6.96 -17.63 -1.48
N SER A 103 6.23 -16.53 -1.31
CA SER A 103 4.97 -16.51 -0.59
C SER A 103 3.89 -15.93 -1.50
N ASP A 104 2.84 -16.69 -1.72
CA ASP A 104 1.80 -16.39 -2.70
C ASP A 104 0.54 -15.90 -1.99
N LEU A 105 -0.14 -14.94 -2.62
CA LEU A 105 -1.53 -14.63 -2.33
C LEU A 105 -2.35 -14.88 -3.59
N ARG A 106 -3.38 -15.69 -3.46
CA ARG A 106 -4.36 -15.94 -4.53
C ARG A 106 -5.73 -15.53 -4.03
N HIS A 107 -6.56 -15.05 -4.93
CA HIS A 107 -7.95 -14.75 -4.64
C HIS A 107 -8.84 -15.29 -5.73
N ASP A 108 -9.89 -15.98 -5.30
CA ASP A 108 -10.89 -16.60 -6.15
C ASP A 108 -12.24 -16.53 -5.42
N ASP A 109 -13.19 -15.80 -6.01
CA ASP A 109 -14.60 -15.69 -5.56
C ASP A 109 -14.76 -15.43 -4.04
N GLY A 110 -14.05 -14.41 -3.53
CA GLY A 110 -14.13 -13.99 -2.13
C GLY A 110 -13.34 -14.86 -1.14
N VAL A 111 -12.60 -15.86 -1.62
CA VAL A 111 -11.64 -16.64 -0.84
C VAL A 111 -10.23 -16.20 -1.19
N THR A 112 -9.44 -15.85 -0.18
CA THR A 112 -8.02 -15.58 -0.31
C THR A 112 -7.23 -16.76 0.23
N VAL A 113 -6.30 -17.28 -0.57
CA VAL A 113 -5.34 -18.30 -0.17
C VAL A 113 -3.97 -17.65 -0.01
N ALA A 114 -3.43 -17.67 1.20
CA ALA A 114 -2.03 -17.37 1.45
C ALA A 114 -1.24 -18.68 1.45
N TRP A 115 -0.18 -18.77 0.64
CA TRP A 115 0.62 -19.99 0.56
C TRP A 115 2.10 -19.68 0.77
N SER A 116 2.77 -20.51 1.56
CA SER A 116 4.19 -20.42 1.87
C SER A 116 4.92 -21.61 1.24
N TYR A 117 5.77 -21.35 0.25
CA TYR A 117 6.58 -22.39 -0.38
C TYR A 117 7.48 -23.10 0.64
N GLU A 118 8.16 -22.34 1.49
CA GLU A 118 9.14 -22.86 2.45
C GLU A 118 8.51 -23.73 3.54
N ARG A 119 7.25 -23.43 3.92
CA ARG A 119 6.51 -24.21 4.92
C ARG A 119 5.63 -25.29 4.30
N SER A 120 5.42 -25.26 2.99
CA SER A 120 4.44 -26.10 2.29
C SER A 120 3.04 -25.99 2.94
N GLU A 121 2.64 -24.78 3.30
CA GLU A 121 1.44 -24.47 4.08
C GLU A 121 0.56 -23.48 3.30
N ALA A 122 -0.75 -23.70 3.35
CA ALA A 122 -1.77 -22.85 2.74
C ALA A 122 -2.84 -22.47 3.77
N GLU A 123 -3.03 -21.17 3.96
CA GLU A 123 -4.05 -20.58 4.82
C GLU A 123 -5.17 -20.03 3.95
N LEU A 124 -6.39 -20.56 4.15
CA LEU A 124 -7.58 -20.12 3.44
C LEU A 124 -8.37 -19.16 4.32
N SER A 125 -8.73 -18.00 3.76
CA SER A 125 -9.45 -16.96 4.47
C SER A 125 -10.50 -16.28 3.60
N ARG A 126 -11.42 -15.54 4.22
CA ARG A 126 -12.29 -14.60 3.53
C ARG A 126 -11.83 -13.18 3.87
N ASP A 127 -11.83 -12.30 2.89
CA ASP A 127 -11.43 -10.91 3.09
C ASP A 127 -12.41 -10.21 4.06
N PRO A 128 -11.96 -9.75 5.24
CA PRO A 128 -12.83 -9.03 6.17
C PRO A 128 -13.09 -7.60 5.67
N ALA A 129 -14.08 -6.93 6.26
CA ALA A 129 -14.43 -5.56 5.88
C ALA A 129 -13.29 -4.57 6.17
N VAL A 130 -12.53 -4.81 7.25
CA VAL A 130 -11.34 -4.05 7.63
C VAL A 130 -10.18 -5.02 7.83
N ARG A 131 -9.13 -4.89 7.00
CA ARG A 131 -7.87 -5.65 7.11
C ARG A 131 -6.65 -4.75 7.01
N LEU A 132 -5.53 -5.27 7.48
CA LEU A 132 -4.21 -4.70 7.18
C LEU A 132 -3.88 -4.81 5.69
N PRO A 133 -3.01 -3.92 5.17
CA PRO A 133 -2.48 -4.04 3.82
C PRO A 133 -1.67 -5.33 3.64
N ARG A 134 -1.80 -5.95 2.45
CA ARG A 134 -1.06 -7.14 2.02
C ARG A 134 -0.23 -6.85 0.76
N THR A 135 0.59 -7.79 0.31
CA THR A 135 1.44 -7.62 -0.90
C THR A 135 0.63 -7.17 -2.13
N ALA A 136 -0.55 -7.74 -2.33
CA ALA A 136 -1.45 -7.39 -3.44
C ALA A 136 -1.93 -5.92 -3.40
N ASP A 137 -1.90 -5.26 -2.24
CA ASP A 137 -2.28 -3.84 -2.13
C ASP A 137 -1.19 -2.89 -2.64
N LEU A 138 0.02 -3.39 -2.89
CA LEU A 138 1.18 -2.59 -3.25
C LEU A 138 1.46 -2.58 -4.76
N VAL A 139 0.81 -3.44 -5.53
CA VAL A 139 0.99 -3.43 -6.99
C VAL A 139 0.45 -2.12 -7.56
N PRO A 140 1.09 -1.53 -8.60
CA PRO A 140 0.77 -0.18 -9.06
C PRO A 140 -0.72 0.05 -9.38
N PRO A 141 -1.45 -0.88 -10.01
CA PRO A 141 -2.86 -0.68 -10.33
C PRO A 141 -3.76 -0.57 -9.09
N VAL A 142 -3.56 -1.45 -8.10
CA VAL A 142 -4.34 -1.48 -6.85
C VAL A 142 -4.00 -0.26 -5.99
N LEU A 143 -2.72 0.08 -5.88
CA LEU A 143 -2.28 1.27 -5.17
C LEU A 143 -2.80 2.55 -5.84
N GLY A 144 -2.73 2.64 -7.17
CA GLY A 144 -3.26 3.74 -7.96
C GLY A 144 -4.77 3.94 -7.75
N ALA A 145 -5.56 2.87 -7.78
CA ALA A 145 -6.99 2.95 -7.48
C ALA A 145 -7.25 3.52 -6.08
N ARG A 146 -6.50 3.09 -5.06
CA ARG A 146 -6.61 3.62 -3.69
C ARG A 146 -6.26 5.11 -3.61
N VAL A 147 -5.17 5.53 -4.25
CA VAL A 147 -4.70 6.93 -4.32
C VAL A 147 -5.77 7.83 -4.95
N LEU A 148 -6.46 7.34 -5.99
CA LEU A 148 -7.41 8.13 -6.77
C LEU A 148 -8.82 8.22 -6.13
N ARG A 149 -9.06 7.60 -4.98
CA ARG A 149 -10.36 7.71 -4.28
C ARG A 149 -10.59 9.14 -3.79
N GLY A 150 -11.68 9.76 -4.22
CA GLY A 150 -12.04 11.13 -3.83
C GLY A 150 -11.28 12.24 -4.55
N ILE A 151 -10.46 11.92 -5.56
CA ILE A 151 -9.65 12.89 -6.33
C ILE A 151 -10.48 13.53 -7.46
N GLY A 152 -10.51 14.86 -7.54
CA GLY A 152 -11.15 15.62 -8.62
C GLY A 152 -10.21 15.91 -9.79
N ALA A 153 -10.75 16.53 -10.85
CA ALA A 153 -9.94 17.03 -11.96
C ALA A 153 -9.02 18.19 -11.55
N ASP A 154 -9.41 18.97 -10.55
CA ASP A 154 -8.63 20.10 -10.01
C ASP A 154 -7.47 19.65 -9.11
N ASP A 155 -7.51 18.41 -8.63
CA ASP A 155 -6.50 17.82 -7.75
C ASP A 155 -5.32 17.21 -8.51
N VAL A 156 -5.37 17.23 -9.85
CA VAL A 156 -4.40 16.57 -10.71
C VAL A 156 -3.73 17.51 -11.70
N SER A 157 -2.47 17.24 -11.99
CA SER A 157 -1.67 17.97 -12.99
C SER A 157 -0.79 17.02 -13.76
N ARG A 158 -0.35 17.41 -14.97
CA ARG A 158 0.59 16.60 -15.76
C ARG A 158 1.99 16.68 -15.15
N VAL A 159 2.70 15.56 -15.21
CA VAL A 159 4.16 15.50 -15.04
C VAL A 159 4.78 14.86 -16.28
N PRO A 160 6.09 15.05 -16.52
CA PRO A 160 6.75 14.49 -17.68
C PRO A 160 6.52 12.98 -17.83
N SER A 161 6.37 12.55 -19.08
CA SER A 161 6.27 11.13 -19.41
C SER A 161 7.53 10.37 -18.96
N ARG A 162 7.35 9.11 -18.58
CA ARG A 162 8.45 8.24 -18.14
C ARG A 162 8.39 6.89 -18.84
N ARG A 163 9.54 6.31 -19.14
CA ARG A 163 9.60 4.94 -19.67
C ARG A 163 9.49 3.94 -18.51
N VAL A 164 8.43 3.16 -18.46
CA VAL A 164 8.16 2.16 -17.42
C VAL A 164 7.81 0.83 -18.10
N ALA A 165 8.50 -0.26 -17.73
CA ALA A 165 8.34 -1.58 -18.37
C ALA A 165 8.38 -1.52 -19.92
N GLY A 166 9.25 -0.67 -20.49
CA GLY A 166 9.35 -0.45 -21.94
C GLY A 166 8.32 0.54 -22.54
N THR A 167 7.23 0.82 -21.83
CA THR A 167 6.15 1.72 -22.26
C THR A 167 6.48 3.18 -21.99
N ALA A 168 6.22 4.05 -22.97
CA ALA A 168 6.24 5.51 -22.78
C ALA A 168 4.95 5.93 -22.07
N ALA A 169 5.02 6.01 -20.74
CA ALA A 169 3.87 6.19 -19.88
C ALA A 169 3.64 7.69 -19.58
N PRO A 170 2.48 8.27 -19.94
CA PRO A 170 2.11 9.62 -19.52
C PRO A 170 1.99 9.72 -17.99
N GLY A 171 2.46 10.82 -17.40
CA GLY A 171 2.50 11.02 -15.95
C GLY A 171 1.46 11.98 -15.38
N LEU A 172 0.86 11.62 -14.25
CA LEU A 172 -0.13 12.39 -13.51
C LEU A 172 0.41 12.65 -12.09
N ARG A 173 0.46 13.90 -11.66
CA ARG A 173 0.63 14.27 -10.26
C ARG A 173 -0.72 14.46 -9.62
N VAL A 174 -0.94 13.79 -8.50
CA VAL A 174 -2.13 13.86 -7.66
C VAL A 174 -1.76 14.56 -6.36
N ARG A 175 -2.48 15.62 -6.01
CA ARG A 175 -2.34 16.29 -4.71
C ARG A 175 -3.56 15.95 -3.85
N PRO A 176 -3.38 15.60 -2.57
CA PRO A 176 -4.53 15.43 -1.68
C PRO A 176 -5.32 16.74 -1.58
N PRO A 177 -6.65 16.72 -1.73
CA PRO A 177 -7.49 17.91 -1.59
C PRO A 177 -7.59 18.39 -0.13
N ALA A 178 -7.37 17.49 0.82
CA ALA A 178 -7.53 17.75 2.24
C ALA A 178 -6.19 18.21 2.86
N PRO A 179 -6.14 19.36 3.57
CA PRO A 179 -4.93 19.90 4.16
C PRO A 179 -4.34 19.04 5.28
N GLN A 180 -5.11 18.08 5.79
CA GLN A 180 -4.68 17.15 6.84
C GLN A 180 -3.73 16.04 6.32
N ALA A 181 -3.50 15.95 5.01
CA ALA A 181 -2.67 14.89 4.44
C ALA A 181 -1.20 15.01 4.88
N SER A 182 -0.59 13.88 5.24
CA SER A 182 0.87 13.78 5.40
C SER A 182 1.60 13.58 4.06
N VAL A 183 0.86 13.18 3.02
CA VAL A 183 1.36 13.07 1.65
C VAL A 183 1.32 14.46 1.02
N ASP A 184 2.43 14.90 0.44
CA ASP A 184 2.50 16.14 -0.35
C ASP A 184 1.89 15.91 -1.74
N HIS A 185 2.34 14.87 -2.43
CA HIS A 185 1.78 14.45 -3.71
C HIS A 185 2.08 12.98 -4.02
N VAL A 186 1.35 12.44 -4.98
CA VAL A 186 1.64 11.15 -5.62
C VAL A 186 1.84 11.38 -7.10
N ASP A 187 2.96 10.90 -7.65
CA ASP A 187 3.15 10.83 -9.10
C ASP A 187 2.82 9.43 -9.60
N LEU A 188 1.99 9.33 -10.63
CA LEU A 188 1.51 8.10 -11.23
C LEU A 188 1.75 8.12 -12.73
N TRP A 189 2.33 7.06 -13.28
CA TRP A 189 2.48 6.88 -14.73
C TRP A 189 1.66 5.68 -15.16
N ALA A 190 0.86 5.83 -16.21
CA ALA A 190 -0.08 4.80 -16.67
C ALA A 190 0.19 4.35 -18.10
N ASP A 191 -0.27 3.16 -18.44
CA ASP A 191 -0.28 2.68 -19.81
C ASP A 191 -1.18 3.58 -20.68
N PRO A 192 -0.68 4.17 -21.78
CA PRO A 192 -1.46 5.12 -22.57
C PRO A 192 -2.63 4.47 -23.32
N VAL A 193 -2.66 3.13 -23.43
CA VAL A 193 -3.70 2.39 -24.14
C VAL A 193 -4.79 1.93 -23.17
N THR A 194 -4.39 1.28 -22.08
CA THR A 194 -5.33 0.66 -21.14
C THR A 194 -5.63 1.51 -19.92
N GLY A 195 -4.83 2.54 -19.63
CA GLY A 195 -4.93 3.33 -18.40
C GLY A 195 -4.40 2.62 -17.15
N VAL A 196 -3.93 1.37 -17.25
CA VAL A 196 -3.43 0.63 -16.08
C VAL A 196 -2.21 1.38 -15.51
N PRO A 197 -2.22 1.75 -14.21
CA PRO A 197 -1.05 2.35 -13.58
C PRO A 197 0.17 1.43 -13.70
N LEU A 198 1.28 1.96 -14.20
CA LEU A 198 2.54 1.25 -14.38
C LEU A 198 3.56 1.57 -13.28
N ARG A 199 3.48 2.79 -12.72
CA ARG A 199 4.34 3.24 -11.63
C ARG A 199 3.58 4.21 -10.74
N VAL A 200 3.81 4.11 -9.43
CA VAL A 200 3.31 5.02 -8.40
C VAL A 200 4.47 5.43 -7.50
N GLU A 201 4.62 6.73 -7.27
CA GLU A 201 5.61 7.35 -6.39
C GLU A 201 4.88 8.22 -5.36
N VAL A 202 5.07 7.95 -4.08
CA VAL A 202 4.49 8.72 -2.97
C VAL A 202 5.55 9.63 -2.39
N HIS A 203 5.21 10.92 -2.26
CA HIS A 203 6.08 11.96 -1.72
C HIS A 203 5.44 12.63 -0.51
N THR A 204 6.19 12.75 0.58
CA THR A 204 5.81 13.50 1.79
C THR A 204 6.40 14.91 1.83
N SER A 205 7.27 15.24 0.87
CA SER A 205 7.93 16.53 0.73
C SER A 205 7.89 16.99 -0.73
N PRO A 206 7.75 18.31 -0.99
CA PRO A 206 7.77 18.85 -2.35
C PRO A 206 9.13 18.68 -3.04
N THR A 207 10.20 18.51 -2.25
CA THR A 207 11.56 18.30 -2.73
C THR A 207 12.15 17.06 -2.09
N GLY A 208 12.66 16.14 -2.90
CA GLY A 208 13.29 14.92 -2.42
C GLY A 208 12.97 13.71 -3.29
N PRO A 209 13.61 12.56 -3.03
CA PRO A 209 13.18 11.29 -3.61
C PRO A 209 11.79 10.89 -3.09
N PRO A 210 11.10 9.96 -3.77
CA PRO A 210 9.87 9.38 -3.23
C PRO A 210 10.15 8.56 -1.97
N ASP A 211 9.25 8.65 -0.99
CA ASP A 211 9.26 7.84 0.24
C ASP A 211 8.82 6.40 -0.02
N PHE A 212 7.99 6.21 -1.05
CA PHE A 212 7.57 4.90 -1.51
C PHE A 212 7.43 4.89 -3.03
N THR A 213 7.92 3.82 -3.66
CA THR A 213 7.78 3.55 -5.09
C THR A 213 7.21 2.16 -5.29
N SER A 214 6.29 2.02 -6.24
CA SER A 214 5.87 0.74 -6.81
C SER A 214 5.90 0.85 -8.33
N ALA A 215 6.58 -0.06 -9.03
CA ALA A 215 6.73 0.04 -10.47
C ALA A 215 6.83 -1.34 -11.13
N PHE A 216 6.24 -1.48 -12.32
CA PHE A 216 6.49 -2.64 -13.16
C PHE A 216 7.91 -2.60 -13.76
N GLY A 217 8.62 -3.71 -13.62
CA GLY A 217 9.81 -4.02 -14.42
C GLY A 217 9.44 -4.69 -15.76
N ASP A 218 8.33 -5.42 -15.79
CA ASP A 218 7.73 -6.03 -16.99
C ASP A 218 6.21 -5.97 -16.90
N PHE A 219 5.52 -5.76 -18.02
CA PHE A 219 4.06 -5.57 -18.06
C PHE A 219 3.46 -6.17 -19.33
N SER A 220 2.40 -6.95 -19.15
CA SER A 220 1.55 -7.48 -20.22
C SER A 220 0.10 -7.03 -20.02
N ARG A 221 -0.53 -6.64 -21.13
CA ARG A 221 -1.97 -6.30 -21.20
C ARG A 221 -2.85 -7.54 -21.43
N GLU A 222 -2.24 -8.70 -21.65
CA GLU A 222 -2.98 -9.93 -21.92
C GLU A 222 -3.69 -10.42 -20.66
N VAL A 223 -4.87 -11.00 -20.86
CA VAL A 223 -5.60 -11.70 -19.79
C VAL A 223 -4.78 -12.94 -19.41
N PRO A 224 -4.30 -13.06 -18.15
CA PRO A 224 -3.59 -14.25 -17.72
C PRO A 224 -4.47 -15.51 -17.87
N PRO A 225 -3.94 -16.70 -18.20
CA PRO A 225 -4.71 -17.94 -18.21
C PRO A 225 -5.29 -18.24 -16.81
N ALA A 226 -6.50 -18.82 -16.70
CA ALA A 226 -7.10 -19.16 -15.40
C ALA A 226 -6.20 -20.12 -14.59
N SER A 227 -5.52 -21.05 -15.26
CA SER A 227 -4.60 -21.99 -14.63
C SER A 227 -3.42 -21.36 -13.88
N VAL A 228 -3.13 -20.06 -14.06
CA VAL A 228 -2.08 -19.38 -13.31
C VAL A 228 -2.56 -18.79 -11.98
N THR A 229 -3.86 -18.49 -11.88
CA THR A 229 -4.50 -17.97 -10.67
C THR A 229 -5.16 -19.07 -9.84
N ASP A 230 -5.52 -20.19 -10.46
CA ASP A 230 -6.04 -21.39 -9.78
C ASP A 230 -5.06 -21.91 -8.70
N PHE A 231 -5.62 -22.26 -7.53
CA PHE A 231 -4.87 -22.96 -6.49
C PHE A 231 -5.11 -24.47 -6.56
N SER A 232 -4.02 -25.25 -6.65
CA SER A 232 -4.07 -26.71 -6.58
C SER A 232 -3.07 -27.20 -5.53
N PRO A 233 -3.50 -27.50 -4.29
CA PRO A 233 -2.60 -27.99 -3.25
C PRO A 233 -2.02 -29.36 -3.65
N THR A 234 -0.76 -29.60 -3.29
CA THR A 234 -0.13 -30.91 -3.46
C THR A 234 -0.47 -31.83 -2.29
N ALA A 235 -0.19 -33.13 -2.39
CA ALA A 235 -0.42 -34.09 -1.31
C ALA A 235 0.37 -33.79 -0.02
N THR A 236 1.38 -32.92 -0.09
CA THR A 236 2.20 -32.48 1.06
C THR A 236 1.87 -31.07 1.52
N THR A 237 0.89 -30.41 0.89
CA THR A 237 0.46 -29.07 1.32
C THR A 237 -0.41 -29.23 2.56
N ASP A 238 0.02 -28.64 3.67
CA ASP A 238 -0.84 -28.48 4.84
C ASP A 238 -1.84 -27.35 4.56
N VAL A 239 -3.12 -27.59 4.79
CA VAL A 239 -4.18 -26.67 4.41
C VAL A 239 -5.00 -26.34 5.64
N GLU A 240 -4.87 -25.11 6.10
CA GLU A 240 -5.59 -24.59 7.25
C GLU A 240 -6.64 -23.58 6.81
N VAL A 241 -7.79 -23.60 7.48
CA VAL A 241 -8.81 -22.57 7.30
C VAL A 241 -8.64 -21.57 8.42
N GLU A 242 -8.12 -20.40 8.08
CA GLU A 242 -7.94 -19.32 9.02
C GLU A 242 -9.16 -18.40 8.99
N GLN A 243 -9.74 -18.17 10.16
CA GLN A 243 -10.63 -17.03 10.34
C GLN A 243 -9.75 -15.80 10.52
N VAL A 244 -9.36 -15.17 9.40
CA VAL A 244 -8.66 -13.89 9.44
C VAL A 244 -9.44 -12.97 10.35
N LEU A 245 -8.78 -12.55 11.41
CA LEU A 245 -9.39 -11.73 12.45
C LEU A 245 -9.89 -10.43 11.80
N ASP A 246 -11.21 -10.27 11.69
CA ASP A 246 -11.77 -8.96 11.39
C ASP A 246 -11.47 -8.08 12.60
N ILE A 247 -10.53 -7.13 12.42
CA ILE A 247 -10.09 -6.20 13.45
C ILE A 247 -11.31 -5.48 14.06
N ALA A 248 -12.34 -5.22 13.25
CA ALA A 248 -13.58 -4.64 13.74
C ALA A 248 -14.35 -5.60 14.63
N ASP A 249 -14.54 -6.85 14.26
CA ASP A 249 -15.29 -7.82 15.08
C ASP A 249 -14.56 -8.11 16.39
N ALA A 250 -13.23 -8.28 16.34
CA ALA A 250 -12.39 -8.44 17.52
C ALA A 250 -12.54 -7.26 18.48
N ALA A 251 -12.44 -6.03 17.96
CA ALA A 251 -12.65 -4.81 18.74
C ALA A 251 -14.09 -4.73 19.30
N ASN A 252 -15.09 -5.03 18.47
CA ASN A 252 -16.51 -4.97 18.83
C ASN A 252 -16.88 -5.95 19.95
N GLN A 253 -16.20 -7.08 20.05
CA GLN A 253 -16.48 -8.09 21.05
C GLN A 253 -16.25 -7.59 22.48
N TYR A 254 -15.31 -6.66 22.70
CA TYR A 254 -14.96 -6.16 24.03
C TYR A 254 -15.18 -4.66 24.23
N ALA A 255 -15.31 -3.88 23.17
CA ALA A 255 -15.48 -2.44 23.23
C ALA A 255 -16.94 -2.06 22.89
N PRO A 256 -17.84 -1.88 23.89
CA PRO A 256 -19.18 -1.37 23.66
C PRO A 256 -19.13 0.15 23.41
N PHE A 257 -18.31 0.59 22.47
CA PHE A 257 -18.04 2.00 22.19
C PHE A 257 -18.53 2.36 20.81
N ARG A 258 -19.09 3.56 20.69
CA ARG A 258 -19.32 4.22 19.41
C ARG A 258 -18.34 5.39 19.33
N PRO A 259 -17.34 5.33 18.45
CA PRO A 259 -16.44 6.45 18.27
C PRO A 259 -17.19 7.62 17.58
N PRO A 260 -16.67 8.86 17.68
CA PRO A 260 -17.34 10.06 17.16
C PRO A 260 -17.67 10.00 15.66
N GLY A 261 -18.57 10.87 15.21
CA GLY A 261 -18.88 11.00 13.78
C GLY A 261 -17.80 11.74 12.98
N VAL A 262 -16.91 12.47 13.67
CA VAL A 262 -15.80 13.26 13.10
C VAL A 262 -14.63 13.15 14.07
N VAL A 263 -13.43 12.87 13.55
CA VAL A 263 -12.19 12.73 14.32
C VAL A 263 -11.06 13.38 13.53
N GLY A 264 -10.27 14.26 14.16
CA GLY A 264 -9.21 15.01 13.48
C GLY A 264 -9.75 16.00 12.44
N GLY A 265 -11.05 16.32 12.47
CA GLY A 265 -11.73 17.08 11.42
C GLY A 265 -12.05 16.24 10.17
N LEU A 266 -11.87 14.92 10.20
CA LEU A 266 -12.23 14.00 9.13
C LEU A 266 -13.56 13.30 9.45
N PRO A 267 -14.51 13.25 8.50
CA PRO A 267 -15.79 12.58 8.71
C PRO A 267 -15.61 11.07 8.74
N ARG A 268 -16.46 10.39 9.52
CA ARG A 268 -16.51 8.94 9.58
C ARG A 268 -16.95 8.36 8.22
N SER A 269 -16.19 7.41 7.72
CA SER A 269 -16.42 6.68 6.48
C SER A 269 -17.38 5.50 6.69
N SER A 270 -18.06 5.08 5.62
CA SER A 270 -18.89 3.87 5.56
C SER A 270 -18.10 2.59 5.79
N ALA A 271 -16.77 2.61 5.63
CA ALA A 271 -15.89 1.49 5.95
C ALA A 271 -15.71 1.26 7.47
N SER A 272 -16.28 2.13 8.31
CA SER A 272 -16.24 1.94 9.76
C SER A 272 -17.17 0.82 10.20
N ALA A 273 -16.74 0.02 11.17
CA ALA A 273 -17.53 -1.06 11.73
C ALA A 273 -17.49 -1.03 13.26
N GLY A 274 -18.66 -0.84 13.88
CA GLY A 274 -18.85 -0.78 15.33
C GLY A 274 -17.94 0.22 16.05
N ALA A 275 -17.04 -0.30 16.90
CA ALA A 275 -16.07 0.41 17.71
C ALA A 275 -14.83 0.85 16.91
N VAL A 276 -14.56 0.24 15.76
CA VAL A 276 -13.52 0.69 14.83
C VAL A 276 -14.06 1.82 13.96
N GLY A 277 -13.33 2.94 13.95
CA GLY A 277 -13.65 4.11 13.16
C GLY A 277 -12.66 4.28 12.00
N VAL A 278 -13.16 4.35 10.77
CA VAL A 278 -12.40 4.78 9.61
C VAL A 278 -12.85 6.20 9.27
N TYR A 279 -11.93 7.15 9.12
CA TYR A 279 -12.24 8.55 8.89
C TYR A 279 -11.47 9.09 7.70
N GLY A 280 -12.12 9.95 6.91
CA GLY A 280 -11.54 10.48 5.67
C GLY A 280 -11.67 9.52 4.48
N THR A 281 -10.92 9.80 3.43
CA THR A 281 -10.97 9.05 2.16
C THR A 281 -9.65 9.16 1.39
N GLY A 282 -9.33 8.14 0.61
CA GLY A 282 -8.20 8.14 -0.33
C GLY A 282 -6.87 8.40 0.38
N LEU A 283 -6.16 9.44 -0.07
CA LEU A 283 -4.85 9.84 0.47
C LEU A 283 -4.90 10.47 1.87
N THR A 284 -6.08 10.85 2.36
CA THR A 284 -6.25 11.48 3.67
C THR A 284 -7.24 10.68 4.48
N GLN A 285 -6.73 9.63 5.10
CA GLN A 285 -7.55 8.68 5.87
C GLN A 285 -6.82 8.25 7.13
N LEU A 286 -7.57 8.01 8.20
CA LEU A 286 -7.09 7.35 9.41
C LEU A 286 -8.06 6.25 9.86
N VAL A 287 -7.52 5.25 10.54
CA VAL A 287 -8.26 4.24 11.28
C VAL A 287 -8.03 4.44 12.77
N ALA A 288 -9.06 4.25 13.57
CA ALA A 288 -9.05 4.30 15.02
C ALA A 288 -9.59 2.98 15.56
N ILE A 289 -8.74 2.27 16.28
CA ILE A 289 -9.03 0.94 16.85
C ILE A 289 -8.94 1.07 18.37
N PRO A 290 -9.98 0.72 19.13
CA PRO A 290 -9.86 0.69 20.58
C PRO A 290 -8.83 -0.38 20.96
N LEU A 291 -8.11 -0.18 22.06
CA LEU A 291 -7.18 -1.15 22.62
C LEU A 291 -7.58 -1.50 24.05
N ARG A 292 -7.31 -2.73 24.45
CA ARG A 292 -7.35 -3.11 25.86
C ARG A 292 -6.15 -2.48 26.59
N PRO A 293 -6.27 -2.11 27.87
CA PRO A 293 -5.14 -1.55 28.64
C PRO A 293 -3.88 -2.43 28.57
N GLN A 294 -4.10 -3.75 28.59
CA GLN A 294 -3.09 -4.80 28.49
C GLN A 294 -2.28 -4.77 27.18
N GLU A 295 -2.90 -4.32 26.09
CA GLU A 295 -2.29 -4.23 24.75
C GLU A 295 -1.65 -2.85 24.53
N ALA A 296 -2.26 -1.81 25.10
CA ALA A 296 -1.84 -0.43 24.90
C ALA A 296 -0.51 -0.09 25.56
N GLU A 297 -0.23 -0.60 26.78
CA GLU A 297 1.03 -0.31 27.47
C GLU A 297 2.25 -0.91 26.78
N PRO A 298 2.29 -2.22 26.42
CA PRO A 298 3.40 -2.79 25.65
C PRO A 298 3.62 -2.06 24.32
N LEU A 299 2.54 -1.73 23.60
CA LEU A 299 2.64 -1.03 22.32
C LEU A 299 3.18 0.40 22.47
N ARG A 300 2.78 1.14 23.51
CA ARG A 300 3.35 2.47 23.82
C ARG A 300 4.83 2.36 24.18
N ALA A 301 5.19 1.41 25.05
CA ALA A 301 6.58 1.18 25.42
C ALA A 301 7.44 0.85 24.19
N GLN A 302 6.93 0.01 23.29
CA GLN A 302 7.60 -0.33 22.03
C GLN A 302 7.76 0.90 21.12
N LEU A 303 6.68 1.66 20.90
CA LEU A 303 6.74 2.87 20.07
C LEU A 303 7.77 3.87 20.59
N ARG A 304 7.91 4.04 21.91
CA ARG A 304 8.92 4.95 22.50
C ARG A 304 10.37 4.56 22.17
N THR A 305 10.62 3.31 21.80
CA THR A 305 11.97 2.87 21.39
C THR A 305 12.28 3.19 19.93
N ALA A 306 11.26 3.51 19.13
CA ALA A 306 11.41 3.83 17.72
C ALA A 306 12.06 5.22 17.52
N VAL A 307 12.93 5.31 16.52
CA VAL A 307 13.50 6.59 16.10
C VAL A 307 12.39 7.50 15.57
N GLY A 308 12.32 8.73 16.08
CA GLY A 308 11.29 9.70 15.69
C GLY A 308 9.98 9.59 16.48
N ALA A 309 9.90 8.69 17.46
CA ALA A 309 8.80 8.69 18.42
C ALA A 309 8.85 9.92 19.33
N ALA A 310 7.67 10.44 19.69
CA ALA A 310 7.53 11.59 20.57
C ALA A 310 6.27 11.45 21.45
N ASP A 311 6.39 11.79 22.73
CA ASP A 311 5.22 11.98 23.59
C ASP A 311 4.45 13.23 23.16
N VAL A 312 3.12 13.18 23.26
CA VAL A 312 2.24 14.29 22.85
C VAL A 312 1.98 15.24 24.02
N PRO A 313 2.30 16.54 23.93
CA PRO A 313 2.00 17.49 25.00
C PRO A 313 0.50 17.56 25.34
N GLY A 314 0.19 17.40 26.62
CA GLY A 314 -1.19 17.49 27.14
C GLY A 314 -2.10 16.33 26.75
N LEU A 315 -1.55 15.22 26.25
CA LEU A 315 -2.28 14.00 25.93
C LEU A 315 -1.40 12.81 26.37
N PRO A 316 -1.91 11.86 27.17
CA PRO A 316 -1.18 10.63 27.45
C PRO A 316 -1.13 9.76 26.20
N ALA A 317 -0.19 10.06 25.30
CA ALA A 317 -0.05 9.38 24.03
C ALA A 317 1.38 9.45 23.50
N VAL A 318 1.76 8.42 22.74
CA VAL A 318 3.01 8.34 22.01
C VAL A 318 2.69 8.38 20.53
N ARG A 319 3.34 9.29 19.80
CA ARG A 319 3.23 9.42 18.35
C ARG A 319 4.51 8.95 17.68
N LEU A 320 4.38 8.29 16.54
CA LEU A 320 5.45 7.98 15.60
C LEU A 320 5.00 8.39 14.19
N ALA A 321 5.89 8.99 13.42
CA ALA A 321 5.67 9.24 12.00
C ALA A 321 6.75 8.52 11.20
N VAL A 322 6.35 7.69 10.24
CA VAL A 322 7.26 6.99 9.35
C VAL A 322 6.77 7.24 7.93
N GLY A 323 7.55 7.98 7.14
CA GLY A 323 7.15 8.45 5.82
C GLY A 323 5.75 9.09 5.86
N PRO A 324 4.80 8.68 4.99
CA PRO A 324 3.45 9.23 5.00
C PRO A 324 2.57 8.67 6.13
N LEU A 325 2.99 7.63 6.86
CA LEU A 325 2.16 6.99 7.88
C LEU A 325 2.41 7.60 9.26
N GLY A 326 1.36 8.15 9.86
CA GLY A 326 1.34 8.53 11.27
C GLY A 326 0.69 7.43 12.12
N VAL A 327 1.29 7.14 13.27
CA VAL A 327 0.76 6.23 14.29
C VAL A 327 0.73 6.94 15.64
N LEU A 328 -0.36 6.79 16.38
CA LEU A 328 -0.56 7.34 17.72
C LEU A 328 -1.21 6.28 18.59
N VAL A 329 -0.67 6.04 19.77
CA VAL A 329 -1.31 5.22 20.80
C VAL A 329 -1.63 6.09 22.00
N THR A 330 -2.91 6.20 22.34
CA THR A 330 -3.42 6.99 23.47
C THR A 330 -3.60 6.13 24.73
N GLY A 331 -3.82 6.79 25.86
CA GLY A 331 -4.27 6.18 27.11
C GLY A 331 -3.23 6.27 28.23
N GLN A 332 -3.72 6.25 29.47
CA GLN A 332 -2.95 5.97 30.68
C GLN A 332 -3.30 4.57 31.20
N ASP A 333 -2.55 4.12 32.20
CA ASP A 333 -2.76 2.83 32.85
C ASP A 333 -4.24 2.67 33.29
N ASP A 334 -4.81 1.50 33.01
CA ASP A 334 -6.20 1.12 33.33
C ASP A 334 -7.33 1.92 32.65
N GLU A 335 -7.03 2.89 31.76
CA GLU A 335 -8.03 3.60 30.96
C GLU A 335 -8.18 3.04 29.54
N GLY A 336 -9.32 3.33 28.89
CA GLY A 336 -9.55 2.97 27.50
C GLY A 336 -8.54 3.66 26.57
N ALA A 337 -7.85 2.87 25.75
CA ALA A 337 -6.82 3.33 24.83
C ALA A 337 -7.28 3.23 23.37
N TRP A 338 -6.61 3.99 22.49
CA TRP A 338 -6.84 3.95 21.04
C TRP A 338 -5.52 3.84 20.31
N LEU A 339 -5.46 2.92 19.35
CA LEU A 339 -4.51 2.96 18.25
C LEU A 339 -5.11 3.77 17.12
N VAL A 340 -4.43 4.84 16.72
CA VAL A 340 -4.79 5.66 15.57
C VAL A 340 -3.67 5.58 14.55
N ALA A 341 -3.99 5.18 13.32
CA ALA A 341 -3.00 5.09 12.25
C ALA A 341 -3.57 5.66 10.94
N GLY A 342 -2.79 6.40 10.17
CA GLY A 342 -3.28 6.99 8.92
C GLY A 342 -2.28 7.85 8.17
N THR A 343 -2.67 8.24 6.95
CA THR A 343 -1.91 9.16 6.09
C THR A 343 -2.30 10.61 6.37
N VAL A 344 -2.15 11.02 7.63
CA VAL A 344 -2.49 12.34 8.13
C VAL A 344 -1.30 12.99 8.84
N ASP A 345 -1.25 14.31 8.81
CA ASP A 345 -0.21 15.06 9.48
C ASP A 345 -0.24 14.90 11.02
N ALA A 346 0.87 15.23 11.66
CA ALA A 346 1.02 15.10 13.11
C ALA A 346 -0.05 15.87 13.90
N PRO A 347 -0.36 17.15 13.60
CA PRO A 347 -1.42 17.89 14.30
C PRO A 347 -2.79 17.22 14.19
N THR A 348 -3.14 16.67 13.02
CA THR A 348 -4.41 15.95 12.81
C THR A 348 -4.46 14.68 13.64
N LEU A 349 -3.36 13.92 13.67
CA LEU A 349 -3.29 12.69 14.45
C LEU A 349 -3.44 12.96 15.96
N GLU A 350 -2.78 13.99 16.48
CA GLU A 350 -2.90 14.39 17.88
C GLU A 350 -4.30 14.93 18.22
N ARG A 351 -4.94 15.64 17.27
CA ARG A 351 -6.34 16.06 17.42
C ARG A 351 -7.27 14.84 17.42
N ALA A 352 -7.03 13.87 16.55
CA ALA A 352 -7.81 12.64 16.47
C ALA A 352 -7.79 11.87 17.80
N GLY A 353 -6.62 11.73 18.44
CA GLY A 353 -6.52 11.12 19.77
C GLY A 353 -7.35 11.86 20.83
N ARG A 354 -7.33 13.19 20.84
CA ARG A 354 -8.17 14.00 21.76
C ARG A 354 -9.65 13.84 21.49
N ASP A 355 -10.07 13.86 20.23
CA ASP A 355 -11.46 13.69 19.83
C ASP A 355 -12.00 12.31 20.24
N LEU A 356 -11.19 11.26 20.11
CA LEU A 356 -11.54 9.90 20.51
C LEU A 356 -11.70 9.76 22.03
N LEU A 357 -10.75 10.27 22.81
CA LEU A 357 -10.84 10.19 24.27
C LEU A 357 -12.03 10.99 24.84
N THR A 358 -12.39 12.11 24.21
CA THR A 358 -13.46 12.99 24.71
C THR A 358 -14.84 12.70 24.12
N GLY A 359 -14.90 12.24 22.87
CA GLY A 359 -16.13 12.10 22.10
C GLY A 359 -16.69 10.68 22.01
N THR A 360 -15.94 9.67 22.44
CA THR A 360 -16.41 8.27 22.43
C THR A 360 -17.56 8.08 23.40
N ARG A 361 -18.62 7.38 22.94
CA ARG A 361 -19.80 7.08 23.76
C ARG A 361 -19.88 5.60 24.05
N VAL A 362 -20.18 5.24 25.30
CA VAL A 362 -20.52 3.87 25.67
C VAL A 362 -21.91 3.52 25.15
N VAL A 363 -22.00 2.49 24.33
CA VAL A 363 -23.24 1.90 23.84
C VAL A 363 -23.68 0.85 24.86
N GLY A 364 -24.41 1.28 25.89
CA GLY A 364 -25.12 0.36 26.80
C GLY A 364 -24.85 0.56 28.30
N ARG A 365 -25.67 1.38 28.94
CA ARG A 365 -26.43 1.02 30.15
C ARG A 365 -27.77 1.77 30.08
N ARG A 366 -28.84 1.04 29.81
CA ARG A 366 -30.18 1.36 30.34
C ARG A 366 -30.51 0.28 31.35
#